data_AF-A0A6B3ID25-F1
#
_entry.id   AF-A0A6B3ID25-F1
#
_cell.length_a   1.000
_cell.length_b   1.000
_cell.length_c   1.000
_cell.angle_alpha   90.00
_cell.angle_beta   90.00
_cell.angle_gamma   90.00
#
_symmetry.space_group_name_H-M   'P 1'
#
loop_
_entity.id
_entity.type
_entity.pdbx_description
1 polymer ?
#
loop_
_entity_poly.entity_id
_entity_poly.type
_entity_poly.pdbx_seq_one_letter_code
_entity_poly.pdbx_strand_id
1 'polypeptide(L)'
;RVTEAVISSVTTTRRSEIDWLYRGAGQIFPEAWHTFRESVPEATGPTGLVTAYAHRMESPDPAVRERATAAWCAWEDAVLSMEANPGPPPYSSRPDLAQQAFVRICAHYFSHG
;
A
#
# COMPACT_ATOMS: atom_id res chain seq x y z
N ARG A 1 -28.84 -0.77 12.01
CA ARG A 1 -28.97 0.42 11.13
C ARG A 1 -28.09 1.51 11.73
N VAL A 2 -27.44 2.33 10.89
CA VAL A 2 -26.59 3.45 11.32
C VAL A 2 -27.40 4.74 11.16
N THR A 3 -27.39 5.63 12.17
CA THR A 3 -28.07 6.93 12.13
C THR A 3 -27.28 7.96 11.33
N GLU A 4 -25.95 8.00 11.48
CA GLU A 4 -25.05 8.87 10.72
C GLU A 4 -23.71 8.19 10.41
N ALA A 5 -23.10 8.53 9.27
CA ALA A 5 -21.74 8.15 8.91
C ALA A 5 -21.03 9.32 8.24
N VAL A 6 -19.82 9.65 8.70
CA VAL A 6 -18.93 10.64 8.09
C VAL A 6 -17.68 9.91 7.64
N ILE A 7 -17.39 9.93 6.35
CA ILE A 7 -16.24 9.24 5.75
C ILE A 7 -15.48 10.26 4.90
N SER A 8 -14.23 10.55 5.28
CA SER A 8 -13.33 11.42 4.53
C SER A 8 -12.32 10.57 3.77
N SER A 9 -11.78 11.11 2.67
CA SER A 9 -10.71 10.47 1.89
C SER A 9 -11.07 9.05 1.45
N VAL A 10 -12.24 8.90 0.83
CA VAL A 10 -12.83 7.62 0.47
C VAL A 10 -12.10 7.00 -0.73
N THR A 11 -11.80 5.71 -0.62
CA THR A 11 -11.51 4.84 -1.75
C THR A 11 -12.61 3.79 -1.89
N THR A 12 -12.93 3.40 -3.12
CA THR A 12 -13.88 2.32 -3.42
C THR A 12 -13.21 1.13 -4.11
N THR A 13 -11.87 1.09 -4.10
CA THR A 13 -11.06 0.02 -4.69
C THR A 13 -11.26 -0.11 -6.21
N ARG A 14 -11.70 0.94 -6.90
CA ARG A 14 -11.83 0.90 -8.37
C ARG A 14 -10.45 0.77 -9.00
N ARG A 15 -10.38 0.10 -10.14
CA ARG A 15 -9.14 0.01 -10.94
C ARG A 15 -8.48 1.36 -11.22
N SER A 16 -9.27 2.41 -11.46
CA SER A 16 -8.74 3.77 -11.66
C SER A 16 -8.14 4.37 -10.38
N GLU A 17 -8.68 4.05 -9.20
CA GLU A 17 -8.14 4.49 -7.91
C GLU A 17 -6.86 3.73 -7.58
N ILE A 18 -6.83 2.42 -7.82
CA ILE A 18 -5.64 1.57 -7.67
C ILE A 18 -4.54 2.02 -8.63
N ASP A 19 -4.87 2.27 -9.90
CA ASP A 19 -3.93 2.77 -10.90
C ASP A 19 -3.39 4.15 -10.54
N TRP A 20 -4.25 5.05 -10.06
CA TRP A 20 -3.80 6.33 -9.56
C TRP A 20 -2.84 6.16 -8.38
N LEU A 21 -3.17 5.34 -7.37
CA LEU A 21 -2.34 5.20 -6.18
C LEU A 21 -1.03 4.44 -6.47
N TYR A 22 -1.05 3.36 -7.23
CA TYR A 22 0.12 2.48 -7.42
C TYR A 22 0.85 2.67 -8.76
N ARG A 23 0.57 3.78 -9.46
CA ARG A 23 1.32 4.21 -10.65
C ARG A 23 1.29 5.73 -10.84
N GLY A 24 0.12 6.34 -10.75
CA GLY A 24 -0.08 7.79 -10.97
C GLY A 24 0.63 8.67 -9.94
N ALA A 25 0.43 8.40 -8.65
CA ALA A 25 1.02 9.14 -7.54
C ALA A 25 2.56 9.08 -7.56
N GLY A 26 3.13 8.04 -8.17
CA GLY A 26 4.57 7.93 -8.32
C GLY A 26 5.19 8.93 -9.31
N GLN A 27 4.41 9.74 -10.03
CA GLN A 27 4.92 10.94 -10.70
C GLN A 27 5.26 12.08 -9.72
N ILE A 28 4.67 12.06 -8.53
CA ILE A 28 4.92 13.02 -7.45
C ILE A 28 6.08 12.53 -6.57
N PHE A 29 6.21 11.21 -6.39
CA PHE A 29 7.22 10.56 -5.55
C PHE A 29 8.04 9.52 -6.35
N PRO A 30 8.84 9.95 -7.34
CA PRO A 30 9.47 9.03 -8.30
C PRO A 30 10.49 8.08 -7.67
N GLU A 31 11.29 8.52 -6.70
CA GLU A 31 12.28 7.67 -6.03
C GLU A 31 11.61 6.62 -5.15
N ALA A 32 10.63 7.03 -4.33
CA ALA A 32 9.88 6.12 -3.47
C ALA A 32 9.10 5.09 -4.29
N TRP A 33 8.49 5.53 -5.41
CA TRP A 33 7.86 4.64 -6.37
C TRP A 33 8.89 3.65 -6.93
N HIS A 34 10.02 4.10 -7.46
CA HIS A 34 11.04 3.19 -8.00
C HIS A 34 11.40 2.07 -7.02
N THR A 35 11.70 2.41 -5.76
CA THR A 35 12.01 1.42 -4.71
C THR A 35 10.83 0.47 -4.42
N PHE A 36 9.61 0.99 -4.36
CA PHE A 36 8.40 0.16 -4.20
C PHE A 36 8.24 -0.80 -5.39
N ARG A 37 8.50 -0.36 -6.63
CA ARG A 37 8.43 -1.24 -7.81
C ARG A 37 9.46 -2.36 -7.78
N GLU A 38 10.69 -2.02 -7.40
CA GLU A 38 11.81 -2.95 -7.44
C GLU A 38 11.67 -4.09 -6.43
N SER A 39 10.79 -3.94 -5.43
CA SER A 39 10.49 -5.00 -4.46
C SER A 39 9.72 -6.19 -5.07
N VAL A 40 9.07 -5.97 -6.22
CA VAL A 40 8.31 -6.99 -6.98
C VAL A 40 8.62 -6.87 -8.48
N PRO A 41 9.88 -7.16 -8.91
CA PRO A 41 10.38 -7.01 -10.28
C PRO A 41 9.49 -7.66 -11.34
N GLU A 42 8.80 -8.74 -10.99
CA GLU A 42 7.92 -9.53 -11.84
C GLU A 42 6.58 -8.85 -12.20
N ALA A 43 6.15 -7.85 -11.43
CA ALA A 43 4.81 -7.29 -11.54
C ALA A 43 4.62 -6.43 -12.80
N THR A 44 3.56 -6.65 -13.57
CA THR A 44 3.24 -5.84 -14.76
C THR A 44 1.99 -5.00 -14.54
N GLY A 45 2.10 -3.68 -14.72
CA GLY A 45 1.00 -2.75 -14.50
C GLY A 45 0.59 -2.60 -13.01
N PRO A 46 -0.39 -1.73 -12.72
CA PRO A 46 -0.81 -1.42 -11.35
C PRO A 46 -1.49 -2.61 -10.65
N THR A 47 -2.39 -3.32 -11.34
CA THR A 47 -3.07 -4.51 -10.78
C THR A 47 -2.09 -5.64 -10.55
N GLY A 48 -1.11 -5.84 -11.46
CA GLY A 48 -0.06 -6.83 -11.27
C GLY A 48 0.83 -6.50 -10.08
N LEU A 49 1.05 -5.20 -9.79
CA LEU A 49 1.84 -4.75 -8.64
C LEU A 49 1.20 -5.15 -7.32
N VAL A 50 -0.06 -4.75 -7.10
CA VAL A 50 -0.78 -5.09 -5.86
C VAL A 50 -1.01 -6.60 -5.72
N THR A 51 -1.19 -7.31 -6.84
CA THR A 51 -1.30 -8.78 -6.86
C THR A 51 0.01 -9.45 -6.44
N ALA A 52 1.16 -8.96 -6.91
CA ALA A 52 2.46 -9.50 -6.50
C ALA A 52 2.67 -9.33 -4.99
N TYR A 53 2.33 -8.17 -4.43
CA TYR A 53 2.36 -7.95 -2.97
C TYR A 53 1.40 -8.87 -2.22
N ALA A 54 0.17 -9.09 -2.73
CA ALA A 54 -0.77 -10.02 -2.14
C ALA A 54 -0.18 -11.44 -2.06
N HIS A 55 0.51 -11.89 -3.11
CA HIS A 55 1.23 -13.17 -3.10
C HIS A 55 2.40 -13.19 -2.10
N ARG A 56 3.19 -12.11 -2.00
CA ARG A 56 4.29 -12.04 -1.02
C ARG A 56 3.77 -12.11 0.42
N MET A 57 2.62 -11.50 0.70
CA MET A 57 2.00 -11.53 2.04
C MET A 57 1.44 -12.91 2.43
N GLU A 58 1.21 -13.80 1.48
CA GLU A 58 0.81 -15.20 1.72
C GLU A 58 2.02 -16.17 1.71
N SER A 59 3.24 -15.67 1.53
CA SER A 59 4.44 -16.50 1.55
C SER A 59 4.60 -17.22 2.90
N PRO A 60 5.00 -18.51 2.94
CA PRO A 60 5.30 -19.19 4.19
C PRO A 60 6.53 -18.60 4.89
N ASP A 61 7.47 -18.01 4.14
CA ASP A 61 8.67 -17.37 4.67
C ASP A 61 8.33 -16.01 5.33
N PRO A 62 8.50 -15.86 6.66
CA PRO A 62 8.26 -14.59 7.36
C PRO A 62 9.09 -13.43 6.81
N ALA A 63 10.33 -13.68 6.40
CA ALA A 63 11.22 -12.63 5.90
C ALA A 63 10.72 -12.06 4.57
N VAL A 64 10.01 -12.85 3.75
CA VAL A 64 9.35 -12.35 2.54
C VAL A 64 8.20 -11.42 2.89
N ARG A 65 7.37 -11.79 3.88
CA ARG A 65 6.25 -10.96 4.34
C ARG A 65 6.73 -9.66 4.97
N GLU A 66 7.79 -9.71 5.77
CA GLU A 66 8.38 -8.53 6.41
C GLU A 66 8.94 -7.54 5.38
N ARG A 67 9.72 -8.01 4.39
CA ARG A 67 10.23 -7.13 3.32
C ARG A 67 9.11 -6.51 2.49
N ALA A 68 8.09 -7.29 2.15
CA ALA A 68 6.92 -6.78 1.44
C ALA A 68 6.16 -5.73 2.26
N THR A 69 5.99 -5.98 3.56
CA THR A 69 5.34 -5.05 4.48
C THR A 69 6.10 -3.73 4.57
N ALA A 70 7.42 -3.79 4.79
CA ALA A 70 8.26 -2.60 4.91
C ALA A 70 8.23 -1.75 3.63
N ALA A 71 8.35 -2.38 2.46
CA ALA A 71 8.29 -1.68 1.17
C ALA A 71 6.93 -1.01 0.94
N TRP A 72 5.82 -1.70 1.28
CA TRP A 72 4.48 -1.13 1.16
C TRP A 72 4.25 0.03 2.12
N CYS A 73 4.62 -0.11 3.40
CA CYS A 73 4.47 0.96 4.39
C CYS A 73 5.30 2.19 4.01
N ALA A 74 6.53 2.01 3.52
CA ALA A 74 7.35 3.12 3.04
C ALA A 74 6.71 3.86 1.85
N TRP A 75 6.08 3.13 0.93
CA TRP A 75 5.33 3.73 -0.18
C TRP A 75 4.13 4.55 0.30
N GLU A 76 3.28 3.97 1.15
CA GLU A 76 2.09 4.63 1.68
C GLU A 76 2.45 5.87 2.52
N ASP A 77 3.51 5.79 3.32
CA ASP A 77 4.02 6.92 4.09
C ASP A 77 4.54 8.04 3.18
N ALA A 78 5.19 7.71 2.06
CA ALA A 78 5.62 8.70 1.07
C ALA A 78 4.41 9.42 0.45
N VAL A 79 3.36 8.68 0.08
CA VAL A 79 2.12 9.26 -0.48
C VAL A 79 1.44 10.21 0.51
N LEU A 80 1.48 9.92 1.81
CA LEU A 80 0.87 10.75 2.86
C LEU A 80 1.81 11.84 3.41
N SER A 81 3.07 11.91 2.95
CA SER A 81 4.09 12.80 3.52
C SER A 81 3.77 14.30 3.43
N MET A 82 2.86 14.69 2.54
CA MET A 82 2.43 16.08 2.37
C MET A 82 1.24 16.48 3.25
N GLU A 83 0.71 15.60 4.09
CA GLU A 83 -0.37 15.94 5.00
C GLU A 83 0.08 16.99 6.03
N ALA A 84 -0.80 17.95 6.32
CA ALA A 84 -0.48 19.13 7.13
C ALA A 84 -0.17 18.85 8.61
N ASN A 85 -0.36 17.62 9.08
CA ASN A 85 -0.15 17.26 10.48
C ASN A 85 1.24 16.62 10.68
N PRO A 86 2.20 17.33 11.29
CA PRO A 86 3.53 16.80 11.52
C PRO A 86 3.48 15.74 12.62
N GLY A 87 3.59 14.47 12.22
CA GLY A 87 3.63 13.32 13.12
C GLY A 87 4.60 12.24 12.61
N PRO A 88 4.80 11.15 13.37
CA PRO A 88 5.55 10.01 12.86
C PRO A 88 4.86 9.41 11.62
N PRO A 89 5.59 8.72 10.73
CA PRO A 89 5.03 8.11 9.53
C PRO A 89 3.81 7.23 9.87
N PRO A 90 2.65 7.43 9.25
CA PRO A 90 1.38 6.86 9.71
C PRO A 90 1.34 5.32 9.70
N TYR A 91 2.11 4.67 8.83
CA TYR A 91 2.16 3.22 8.70
C TYR A 91 3.45 2.62 9.28
N SER A 92 4.63 3.13 8.92
CA SER A 92 5.90 2.56 9.39
C SER A 92 6.14 2.75 10.89
N SER A 93 5.42 3.65 11.56
CA SER A 93 5.51 3.82 13.02
C SER A 93 4.63 2.84 13.82
N ARG A 94 3.80 2.03 13.16
CA ARG A 94 2.92 1.06 13.83
C ARG A 94 3.71 -0.17 14.29
N PRO A 95 3.21 -0.94 15.27
CA PRO A 95 3.79 -2.24 15.60
C PRO A 95 3.78 -3.21 14.40
N ASP A 96 4.79 -4.08 14.29
CA ASP A 96 4.99 -4.95 13.12
C ASP A 96 3.76 -5.77 12.72
N LEU A 97 3.05 -6.36 13.70
CA LEU A 97 1.83 -7.12 13.44
C LEU A 97 0.71 -6.26 12.84
N ALA A 98 0.62 -5.00 13.26
CA ALA A 98 -0.37 -4.06 12.73
C ALA A 98 -0.01 -3.62 11.29
N GLN A 99 1.29 -3.45 11.00
CA GLN A 99 1.76 -3.20 9.63
C GLN A 99 1.43 -4.39 8.72
N GLN A 100 1.79 -5.61 9.13
CA GLN A 100 1.53 -6.82 8.33
C GLN A 100 0.03 -7.02 8.08
N ALA A 101 -0.81 -6.83 9.10
CA ALA A 101 -2.26 -6.92 8.96
C ALA A 101 -2.81 -5.88 7.96
N PHE A 102 -2.35 -4.64 8.06
CA PHE A 102 -2.72 -3.57 7.13
C PHE A 102 -2.35 -3.92 5.69
N VAL A 103 -1.08 -4.26 5.43
CA VAL A 103 -0.60 -4.57 4.08
C VAL A 103 -1.30 -5.79 3.50
N ARG A 104 -1.54 -6.84 4.30
CA ARG A 104 -2.26 -8.04 3.86
C ARG A 104 -3.69 -7.72 3.43
N ILE A 105 -4.41 -6.93 4.22
CA ILE A 105 -5.80 -6.53 3.92
C ILE A 105 -5.83 -5.69 2.65
N CYS A 106 -5.01 -4.64 2.56
CA CYS A 106 -4.97 -3.74 1.40
C CYS A 106 -4.59 -4.49 0.12
N ALA A 107 -3.48 -5.23 0.13
CA ALA A 107 -3.04 -5.98 -1.04
C ALA A 107 -4.09 -7.01 -1.48
N HIS A 108 -4.74 -7.70 -0.55
CA HIS A 108 -5.82 -8.64 -0.87
C HIS A 108 -7.00 -7.95 -1.56
N TYR A 109 -7.58 -6.91 -0.97
CA TYR A 109 -8.75 -6.27 -1.59
C TYR A 109 -8.40 -5.54 -2.89
N PHE A 110 -7.24 -4.87 -2.96
CA PHE A 110 -6.84 -4.11 -4.15
C PHE A 110 -6.46 -5.01 -5.32
N SER A 111 -6.01 -6.25 -5.07
CA SER A 111 -5.77 -7.23 -6.16
C SER A 111 -7.04 -7.80 -6.78
N HIS A 112 -8.20 -7.68 -6.10
CA HIS A 112 -9.48 -8.20 -6.59
C HIS A 112 -10.42 -7.11 -7.15
N GLY A 113 -9.96 -5.85 -7.23
CA GLY A 113 -10.74 -4.69 -7.73
C GLY A 113 -10.81 -4.51 -9.25
#